data_AF-A0A352IYX3-F1
#
_entry.id   AF-A0A352IYX3-F1
#
_cell.length_a   1.000
_cell.length_b   1.000
_cell.length_c   1.000
_cell.angle_alpha   90.00
_cell.angle_beta   90.00
_cell.angle_gamma   90.00
#
_symmetry.space_group_name_H-M   'P 1'
#
loop_
_entity.id
_entity.type
_entity.pdbx_description
1 polymer ?
#
loop_
_entity_poly.entity_id
_entity_poly.type
_entity_poly.pdbx_seq_one_letter_code
_entity_poly.pdbx_strand_id
1 'polypeptide(L)' 'RHTLESQPNLTLFQQAADDLIVENDQVTGVVTQTGIRFNARTVVLTTGT' A
#
# COMPACT_ATOMS: atom_id res chain seq x y z
N ARG A 1 18.38 1.02 6.68
CA ARG A 1 18.00 0.00 5.66
C ARG A 1 17.68 -1.34 6.32
N HIS A 2 18.60 -1.92 7.09
CA HIS A 2 18.39 -3.21 7.75
C HIS A 2 17.17 -3.26 8.68
N THR A 3 16.91 -2.19 9.46
CA THR A 3 15.77 -2.14 10.38
C THR A 3 14.41 -2.37 9.70
N LEU A 4 14.20 -1.83 8.50
CA LEU A 4 12.94 -2.00 7.77
C LEU A 4 12.86 -3.37 7.11
N GLU A 5 13.96 -3.83 6.51
CA GLU A 5 14.03 -5.12 5.82
C GLU A 5 13.90 -6.32 6.80
N SER A 6 14.32 -6.15 8.05
CA SER A 6 14.30 -7.21 9.07
C SER A 6 13.08 -7.17 9.99
N GLN A 7 12.16 -6.23 9.82
CA GLN A 7 11.05 -6.05 10.74
C GLN A 7 10.00 -7.17 10.56
N PRO A 8 9.67 -7.94 11.61
CA PRO A 8 8.63 -8.96 11.52
C PRO A 8 7.28 -8.36 11.10
N ASN A 9 6.57 -9.07 10.22
CA ASN A 9 5.27 -8.67 9.66
C ASN A 9 5.30 -7.41 8.77
N LEU A 10 6.48 -6.93 8.35
CA LEU A 10 6.61 -5.87 7.37
C LEU A 10 7.06 -6.46 6.03
N THR A 11 6.22 -6.29 5.01
CA THR A 11 6.60 -6.57 3.62
C THR A 11 6.94 -5.26 2.94
N LEU A 12 8.16 -5.15 2.42
CA LEU A 12 8.59 -4.02 1.61
C LEU A 12 8.35 -4.33 0.14
N PHE A 13 7.65 -3.44 -0.55
CA PHE A 13 7.36 -3.54 -1.98
C PHE A 13 7.57 -2.17 -2.63
N GLN A 14 8.42 -2.11 -3.65
CA GLN A 14 8.79 -0.84 -4.28
C GLN A 14 8.07 -0.66 -5.61
N GLN A 15 6.99 0.12 -5.60
CA GLN A 15 6.34 0.70 -6.77
C GLN A 15 5.54 1.95 -6.35
N ALA A 16 5.14 2.77 -7.32
CA ALA A 16 4.19 3.85 -7.07
C ALA A 16 2.79 3.28 -6.79
N ALA A 17 2.20 3.70 -5.67
CA ALA A 17 0.77 3.56 -5.41
C ALA A 17 0.04 4.67 -6.18
N ASP A 18 -0.77 4.29 -7.16
CA ASP A 18 -1.36 5.20 -8.15
C ASP A 18 -2.83 5.49 -7.84
N ASP A 19 -3.58 4.49 -7.35
CA ASP A 19 -5.01 4.62 -7.03
C ASP A 19 -5.44 3.77 -5.82
N LEU A 20 -6.62 4.03 -5.27
CA LEU A 20 -7.23 3.28 -4.17
C LEU A 20 -8.34 2.36 -4.68
N ILE A 21 -8.51 1.21 -4.02
CA ILE A 21 -9.71 0.39 -4.21
C ILE A 21 -10.73 0.86 -3.18
N VAL A 22 -11.91 1.30 -3.64
CA VAL A 22 -12.98 1.81 -2.79
C VAL A 22 -14.29 1.06 -3.09
N GLU A 23 -14.92 0.55 -2.05
CA GLU A 23 -16.21 -0.14 -2.10
C GLU A 23 -17.12 0.43 -1.02
N ASN A 24 -18.35 0.83 -1.38
CA ASN A 24 -19.34 1.40 -0.45
C ASN A 24 -18.76 2.54 0.42
N ASP A 25 -18.06 3.48 -0.21
CA ASP A 25 -17.38 4.61 0.44
C ASP A 25 -16.28 4.23 1.46
N GLN A 26 -15.81 2.97 1.43
CA GLN A 26 -14.73 2.47 2.28
C GLN A 26 -13.54 2.02 1.44
N VAL A 27 -12.32 2.40 1.86
CA VAL A 27 -11.08 1.91 1.24
C VAL A 27 -10.87 0.43 1.58
N THR A 28 -10.65 -0.39 0.55
CA THR A 28 -10.41 -1.84 0.67
C THR A 28 -9.05 -2.28 0.10
N GLY A 29 -8.26 -1.34 -0.42
CA GLY A 29 -6.93 -1.65 -0.95
C GLY A 29 -6.28 -0.51 -1.74
N VAL A 30 -5.20 -0.85 -2.45
CA VAL A 30 -4.41 0.05 -3.29
C VAL A 30 -4.07 -0.61 -4.62
N VAL A 31 -4.01 0.19 -5.69
CA VAL A 31 -3.58 -0.20 -7.02
C VAL A 31 -2.27 0.52 -7.34
N THR A 32 -1.29 -0.25 -7.79
CA THR A 32 0.00 0.28 -8.24
C THR A 32 -0.09 0.79 -9.67
N GLN A 33 0.87 1.61 -10.10
CA GLN A 33 0.95 2.11 -11.48
C GLN A 33 0.96 0.99 -12.53
N THR A 34 1.53 -0.18 -12.21
CA THR A 34 1.57 -1.33 -13.13
C THR A 34 0.32 -2.21 -13.06
N GLY A 35 -0.71 -1.81 -12.30
CA GLY A 35 -1.98 -2.54 -12.19
C GLY A 35 -2.01 -3.66 -11.14
N ILE A 36 -0.94 -3.85 -10.35
CA ILE A 36 -0.94 -4.79 -9.22
C ILE A 36 -1.89 -4.26 -8.13
N ARG A 37 -2.70 -5.15 -7.58
CA ARG A 37 -3.72 -4.84 -6.56
C ARG A 37 -3.34 -5.46 -5.22
N PHE A 38 -3.34 -4.66 -4.17
CA PHE A 38 -3.18 -5.12 -2.79
C PHE A 38 -4.44 -4.82 -1.99
N ASN A 39 -5.07 -5.87 -1.45
CA ASN A 39 -6.23 -5.72 -0.57
C ASN A 39 -5.76 -5.49 0.87
N ALA A 40 -6.40 -4.53 1.55
CA ALA A 40 -6.10 -4.20 2.94
C ALA A 40 -7.35 -3.64 3.63
N ARG A 41 -7.51 -3.95 4.92
CA ARG A 41 -8.60 -3.38 5.75
C ARG A 41 -8.42 -1.89 6.02
N THR A 42 -7.19 -1.39 5.95
CA THR A 42 -6.84 0.00 6.24
C THR A 42 -5.63 0.37 5.41
N VAL A 43 -5.66 1.56 4.82
CA VAL A 43 -4.56 2.15 4.06
C VAL A 43 -4.15 3.46 4.72
N VAL A 44 -2.85 3.63 4.97
CA VAL A 44 -2.30 4.89 5.50
C VAL A 44 -1.62 5.63 4.36
N LEU A 45 -2.19 6.75 3.95
CA LEU A 45 -1.63 7.63 2.92
C LEU A 45 -0.57 8.52 3.54
N THR A 46 0.67 8.37 3.07
CA THR A 46 1.82 9.20 3.48
C THR A 46 2.35 9.96 2.27
N THR A 47 1.44 10.58 1.52
CA THR A 47 1.76 11.35 0.30
C THR A 47 2.40 12.68 0.70
N GLY A 48 3.73 12.68 0.84
CA GLY A 48 4.52 13.85 1.18
C GLY A 48 6.02 13.56 1.22
N THR A 49 6.79 14.63 1.44
CA THR A 49 8.19 14.64 1.92
C THR A 49 8.29 15.63 3.06
#